data_AF-A0A8J5W2J0-F1
#
_entry.id   AF-A0A8J5W2J0-F1
#
_cell.length_a   1.000
_cell.length_b   1.000
_cell.length_c   1.000
_cell.angle_alpha   90.00
_cell.angle_beta   90.00
_cell.angle_gamma   90.00
#
_symmetry.space_group_name_H-M   'P 1'
#
loop_
_entity.id
_entity.type
_entity.pdbx_description
1 polymer ?
#
loop_
_entity_poly.entity_id
_entity_poly.type
_entity_poly.pdbx_seq_one_letter_code
_entity_poly.pdbx_strand_id
1 'polypeptide(L)'
;MATRSSVLPLLLLLALAAAAAAAAATVGGSSGPLVGGWSQIKNVSDPHIQELGGWAVRQHVSAASDGLRFRRVTSGEQQVVSGMNYRLVVVASGPGGRSASYVAVVYEQSWTNTRQLTSFKPAAAAN
;
A
#
# COMPACT_ATOMS: atom_id res chain seq x y z
N MET A 1 34.60 -29.21 -8.40
CA MET A 1 34.40 -27.76 -8.22
C MET A 1 33.36 -27.58 -7.11
N ALA A 2 33.65 -26.70 -6.15
CA ALA A 2 33.26 -26.84 -4.75
C ALA A 2 31.76 -26.60 -4.43
N THR A 3 31.36 -27.30 -3.37
CA THR A 3 30.15 -27.26 -2.50
C THR A 3 29.59 -25.86 -2.20
N ARG A 4 28.28 -25.67 -1.96
CA ARG A 4 27.58 -25.83 -0.66
C ARG A 4 26.04 -25.76 -0.85
N SER A 5 25.25 -26.75 -0.39
CA SER A 5 24.60 -26.83 0.95
C SER A 5 23.36 -25.90 1.04
N SER A 6 22.15 -26.24 1.50
CA SER A 6 21.60 -27.40 2.21
C SER A 6 20.05 -27.37 2.14
N VAL A 7 19.48 -28.54 2.39
CA VAL A 7 18.07 -28.98 2.48
C VAL A 7 17.24 -28.35 3.62
N LEU A 8 15.93 -28.09 3.33
CA LEU A 8 14.66 -28.28 4.11
C LEU A 8 14.59 -28.03 5.65
N PRO A 9 13.40 -27.96 6.31
CA PRO A 9 12.05 -27.44 5.99
C PRO A 9 11.41 -26.68 7.20
N LEU A 10 10.06 -26.63 7.28
CA LEU A 10 9.24 -26.49 8.52
C LEU A 10 8.84 -25.04 8.93
N LEU A 11 7.64 -24.58 8.54
CA LEU A 11 6.41 -24.56 9.36
C LEU A 11 6.51 -23.77 10.69
N LEU A 12 5.80 -22.64 10.76
CA LEU A 12 5.13 -22.23 11.99
C LEU A 12 3.69 -21.82 11.67
N LEU A 13 2.81 -22.82 11.69
CA LEU A 13 1.40 -22.66 12.03
C LEU A 13 1.34 -22.38 13.53
N LEU A 14 0.60 -21.35 13.95
CA LEU A 14 0.00 -21.36 15.28
C LEU A 14 -1.51 -21.14 15.13
N ALA A 15 -2.25 -22.21 15.38
CA ALA A 15 -3.70 -22.23 15.53
C ALA A 15 -4.06 -22.34 17.03
N LEU A 16 -5.34 -22.05 17.33
CA LEU A 16 -6.06 -22.24 18.61
C LEU A 16 -5.79 -21.17 19.70
N ALA A 17 -6.76 -20.67 20.48
CA ALA A 17 -8.14 -21.09 20.75
C ALA A 17 -8.96 -19.90 21.32
N ALA A 18 -10.25 -20.16 21.55
CA ALA A 18 -11.32 -19.20 21.80
C ALA A 18 -11.45 -18.61 23.23
N ALA A 19 -12.24 -17.52 23.28
CA ALA A 19 -13.21 -17.11 24.29
C ALA A 19 -12.81 -16.28 25.55
N ALA A 20 -13.51 -15.14 25.64
CA ALA A 20 -14.15 -14.51 26.81
C ALA A 20 -13.37 -13.58 27.80
N ALA A 21 -13.80 -12.31 27.74
CA ALA A 21 -14.18 -11.41 28.84
C ALA A 21 -13.15 -10.69 29.76
N ALA A 22 -13.36 -9.37 29.83
CA ALA A 22 -13.30 -8.45 30.98
C ALA A 22 -12.02 -7.66 31.33
N ALA A 23 -12.24 -6.34 31.38
CA ALA A 23 -11.74 -5.33 32.33
C ALA A 23 -10.27 -4.83 32.28
N ALA A 24 -10.17 -3.56 31.87
CA ALA A 24 -9.49 -2.43 32.53
C ALA A 24 -7.96 -2.41 32.78
N ALA A 25 -7.42 -1.25 32.37
CA ALA A 25 -6.37 -0.46 33.03
C ALA A 25 -4.90 -0.64 32.61
N THR A 26 -4.39 0.45 32.02
CA THR A 26 -3.00 0.93 31.95
C THR A 26 -2.05 0.09 31.08
N VAL A 27 -1.16 0.65 30.26
CA VAL A 27 -0.02 1.49 30.63
C VAL A 27 0.44 2.25 29.37
N GLY A 28 0.86 3.50 29.55
CA GLY A 28 1.50 4.30 28.49
C GLY A 28 2.75 3.61 27.97
N GLY A 29 2.67 3.11 26.74
CA GLY A 29 3.81 2.65 25.96
C GLY A 29 4.32 3.77 25.06
N SER A 30 5.58 4.15 25.23
CA SER A 30 6.31 5.06 24.35
C SER A 30 6.12 4.65 22.89
N SER A 31 5.25 5.36 22.17
CA SER A 31 4.91 5.07 20.79
C SER A 31 6.03 5.58 19.87
N GLY A 32 7.15 4.88 19.87
CA GLY A 32 8.12 4.96 18.77
C GLY A 32 7.46 4.45 17.48
N PRO A 33 7.83 4.95 16.29
CA PRO A 33 7.27 4.45 15.04
C PRO A 33 7.48 2.94 14.94
N LEU A 34 6.39 2.17 14.82
CA LEU A 34 6.46 0.73 14.60
C LEU A 34 7.13 0.48 13.24
N VAL A 35 8.40 0.07 13.26
CA VAL A 35 9.14 -0.25 12.04
C VAL A 35 8.56 -1.51 11.41
N GLY A 36 8.07 -1.41 10.18
CA GLY A 36 7.46 -2.51 9.42
C GLY A 36 5.92 -2.52 9.37
N GLY A 37 5.25 -1.66 10.15
CA GLY A 37 3.81 -1.44 10.03
C GLY A 37 3.44 -0.49 8.90
N TRP A 38 2.16 -0.45 8.53
CA TRP A 38 1.63 0.66 7.75
C TRP A 38 1.70 1.95 8.57
N SER A 39 2.14 3.02 7.94
CA SER A 39 2.28 4.34 8.55
C SER A 39 1.67 5.39 7.63
N GLN A 40 0.97 6.37 8.21
CA GLN A 40 0.33 7.42 7.43
C GLN A 40 1.38 8.30 6.73
N ILE A 41 1.15 8.60 5.45
CA ILE A 41 1.95 9.57 4.71
C ILE A 41 1.56 10.97 5.19
N LYS A 42 2.51 11.68 5.83
CA LYS A 42 2.28 13.01 6.39
C LYS A 42 2.11 14.09 5.33
N ASN A 43 2.95 14.04 4.29
CA ASN A 43 2.91 14.99 3.19
C ASN A 43 2.51 14.28 1.90
N VAL A 44 1.21 14.22 1.62
CA VAL A 44 0.71 13.65 0.36
C VAL A 44 0.95 14.55 -0.85
N SER A 45 1.26 15.83 -0.63
CA SER A 45 1.64 16.77 -1.68
C SER A 45 3.11 16.63 -2.09
N ASP A 46 3.86 15.73 -1.45
CA ASP A 46 5.20 15.37 -1.88
C ASP A 46 5.20 14.99 -3.38
N PRO A 47 6.10 15.57 -4.21
CA PRO A 47 6.14 15.29 -5.64
C PRO A 47 6.26 13.81 -5.97
N HIS A 48 6.99 13.03 -5.17
CA HIS A 48 7.13 11.59 -5.36
C HIS A 48 5.80 10.87 -5.15
N ILE A 49 5.05 11.24 -4.11
CA ILE A 49 3.73 10.64 -3.83
C ILE A 49 2.73 10.97 -4.93
N GLN A 50 2.72 12.21 -5.43
CA GLN A 50 1.88 12.57 -6.58
C GLN A 50 2.31 11.85 -7.87
N GLU A 51 3.62 11.66 -8.09
CA GLU A 51 4.15 10.89 -9.22
C GLU A 51 3.70 9.43 -9.16
N LEU A 52 3.80 8.78 -8.00
CA LEU A 52 3.33 7.40 -7.79
C LEU A 52 1.82 7.27 -8.06
N GLY A 53 1.02 8.24 -7.61
CA GLY A 53 -0.41 8.27 -7.89
C GLY A 53 -0.71 8.40 -9.39
N GLY A 54 0.00 9.28 -10.09
CA GLY A 54 -0.12 9.43 -11.54
C GLY A 54 0.33 8.20 -12.30
N TRP A 55 1.44 7.58 -11.88
CA TRP A 55 1.96 6.35 -12.43
C TRP A 55 0.96 5.19 -12.28
N ALA A 56 0.36 5.04 -11.10
CA ALA A 56 -0.65 4.01 -10.84
C ALA A 56 -1.85 4.13 -11.78
N VAL A 57 -2.39 5.34 -11.97
CA VAL A 57 -3.50 5.56 -12.90
C VAL A 57 -3.10 5.24 -14.34
N ARG A 58 -1.92 5.66 -14.79
CA ARG A 58 -1.43 5.33 -16.15
C ARG A 58 -1.32 3.82 -16.37
N GLN A 59 -0.80 3.10 -15.39
CA GLN A 59 -0.65 1.65 -15.47
C GLN A 59 -2.01 0.94 -15.52
N HIS A 60 -2.97 1.40 -14.71
CA HIS A 60 -4.34 0.91 -14.76
C HIS A 60 -5.01 1.18 -16.11
N VAL A 61 -4.93 2.41 -16.63
CA VAL A 61 -5.51 2.77 -17.94
C VAL A 61 -4.91 1.93 -19.07
N SER A 62 -3.60 1.69 -19.03
CA SER A 62 -2.93 0.82 -20.00
C SER A 62 -3.52 -0.61 -20.01
N ALA A 63 -3.90 -1.13 -18.84
CA ALA A 63 -4.47 -2.47 -18.70
C ALA A 63 -5.99 -2.52 -18.97
N ALA A 64 -6.75 -1.52 -18.51
CA ALA A 64 -8.21 -1.51 -18.52
C ALA A 64 -8.83 -0.75 -19.70
N SER A 65 -8.07 0.13 -20.37
CA SER A 65 -8.54 0.99 -21.46
C SER A 65 -9.76 1.86 -21.11
N ASP A 66 -9.90 2.27 -19.85
CA ASP A 66 -11.08 3.00 -19.35
C ASP A 66 -10.96 4.54 -19.43
N GLY A 67 -9.80 5.05 -19.84
CA GLY A 67 -9.56 6.47 -20.07
C GLY A 67 -9.55 7.34 -18.81
N LEU A 68 -9.30 6.76 -17.63
CA LEU A 68 -9.14 7.51 -16.40
C LEU A 68 -7.95 8.49 -16.47
N ARG A 69 -8.14 9.68 -15.89
CA ARG A 69 -7.12 10.75 -15.83
C ARG A 69 -6.82 11.08 -14.38
N PHE A 70 -5.56 10.95 -13.99
CA PHE A 70 -5.10 11.30 -12.65
C PHE A 70 -5.39 12.78 -12.35
N ARG A 71 -5.83 13.06 -11.12
CA ARG A 71 -5.99 14.43 -10.60
C ARG A 71 -5.03 14.72 -9.47
N ARG A 72 -5.08 13.92 -8.41
CA ARG A 72 -4.24 14.07 -7.21
C ARG A 72 -4.32 12.84 -6.32
N VAL A 73 -3.32 12.68 -5.46
CA VAL A 73 -3.43 11.87 -4.24
C VAL A 73 -4.09 12.71 -3.14
N THR A 74 -5.01 12.12 -2.38
CA THR A 74 -5.71 12.79 -1.25
C THR A 74 -5.28 12.27 0.11
N SER A 75 -4.94 11.00 0.22
CA SER A 75 -4.41 10.37 1.42
C SER A 75 -3.60 9.13 1.06
N GLY A 76 -2.83 8.60 2.01
CA GLY A 76 -2.19 7.31 1.80
C GLY A 76 -1.40 6.83 3.01
N GLU A 77 -1.01 5.57 2.92
CA GLU A 77 -0.19 4.87 3.89
C GLU A 77 1.05 4.33 3.18
N GLN A 78 2.15 4.20 3.90
CA GLN A 78 3.38 3.60 3.43
C GLN A 78 3.87 2.54 4.41
N GLN A 79 4.52 1.51 3.90
CA GLN A 79 5.10 0.43 4.67
C GLN A 79 6.46 0.06 4.11
N VAL A 80 7.45 -0.07 5.00
CA VAL A 80 8.77 -0.59 4.67
C VAL A 80 8.72 -2.12 4.59
N VAL A 81 9.24 -2.68 3.50
CA VAL A 81 9.41 -4.12 3.26
C VAL A 81 10.83 -4.35 2.69
N SER A 82 11.05 -5.33 1.80
CA SER A 82 12.25 -5.40 0.95
C SER A 82 12.24 -4.33 -0.17
N GLY A 83 11.79 -3.12 0.16
CA GLY A 83 11.32 -2.07 -0.75
C GLY A 83 10.33 -1.19 0.00
N MET A 84 9.44 -0.53 -0.73
CA MET A 84 8.36 0.30 -0.18
C MET A 84 7.02 -0.12 -0.78
N ASN A 85 6.02 -0.30 0.08
CA ASN A 85 4.63 -0.35 -0.33
C ASN A 85 3.97 1.00 -0.05
N TYR A 86 3.20 1.48 -1.01
CA TYR A 86 2.36 2.66 -0.90
C TYR A 86 0.90 2.26 -1.17
N ARG A 87 0.01 2.60 -0.24
CA ARG A 87 -1.44 2.51 -0.42
C ARG A 87 -1.97 3.93 -0.55
N LEU A 88 -2.28 4.35 -1.77
CA LEU A 88 -2.65 5.72 -2.11
C LEU A 88 -4.14 5.80 -2.42
N VAL A 89 -4.83 6.78 -1.85
CA VAL A 89 -6.15 7.18 -2.31
C VAL A 89 -5.97 8.24 -3.38
N VAL A 90 -6.33 7.90 -4.61
CA VAL A 90 -6.18 8.75 -5.79
C VAL A 90 -7.54 9.21 -6.29
N VAL A 91 -7.64 10.48 -6.63
CA VAL A 91 -8.79 11.02 -7.37
C VAL A 91 -8.44 10.96 -8.85
N ALA A 92 -9.31 10.33 -9.64
CA ALA A 92 -9.20 10.27 -11.09
C ALA A 92 -10.53 10.63 -11.74
N SER A 93 -10.47 11.30 -12.89
CA SER A 93 -11.66 11.62 -13.68
C SER A 93 -11.78 10.71 -14.89
N GLY A 94 -12.98 10.20 -15.14
CA GLY A 94 -13.28 9.48 -16.38
C GLY A 94 -13.40 10.42 -17.59
N PRO A 95 -13.59 9.86 -18.80
CA PRO A 95 -13.77 10.64 -20.03
C PRO A 95 -14.87 11.70 -19.97
N GLY A 96 -15.95 11.43 -19.21
CA GLY A 96 -17.05 12.37 -18.97
C GLY A 96 -16.78 13.44 -17.89
N GLY A 97 -15.54 13.61 -17.44
CA GLY A 97 -15.14 14.62 -16.46
C GLY A 97 -15.52 14.33 -15.00
N ARG A 98 -16.42 13.36 -14.74
CA ARG A 98 -16.76 12.94 -13.37
C ARG A 98 -15.55 12.34 -12.67
N SER A 99 -15.30 12.81 -11.46
CA SER A 99 -14.22 12.32 -10.60
C SER A 99 -14.71 11.25 -9.65
N ALA A 100 -13.89 10.23 -9.44
CA ALA A 100 -14.08 9.20 -8.43
C ALA A 100 -12.75 8.95 -7.70
N SER A 101 -12.86 8.41 -6.49
CA SER A 101 -11.71 8.04 -5.68
C SER A 101 -11.41 6.56 -5.86
N TYR A 102 -10.12 6.22 -5.90
CA TYR A 102 -9.61 4.87 -6.08
C TYR A 102 -8.51 4.60 -5.06
N VAL A 103 -8.39 3.36 -4.61
CA VAL A 103 -7.26 2.89 -3.82
C VAL A 103 -6.28 2.18 -4.75
N ALA A 104 -5.10 2.77 -4.90
CA ALA A 104 -3.97 2.20 -5.62
C ALA A 104 -2.95 1.65 -4.62
N VAL A 105 -2.47 0.43 -4.83
CA VAL A 105 -1.35 -0.14 -4.07
C VAL A 105 -0.17 -0.29 -5.01
N VAL A 106 0.95 0.36 -4.67
CA VAL A 106 2.16 0.41 -5.47
C VAL A 106 3.32 -0.15 -4.66
N TYR A 107 4.04 -1.10 -5.24
CA TYR A 107 5.34 -1.54 -4.75
C TYR A 107 6.44 -0.78 -5.50
N GLU A 108 7.45 -0.30 -4.78
CA GLU A 108 8.63 0.35 -5.34
C GLU A 108 9.91 -0.11 -4.64
N GLN A 109 10.95 -0.38 -5.43
CA GLN A 109 12.29 -0.69 -4.95
C GLN A 109 13.29 0.12 -5.78
N SER A 110 13.71 1.26 -5.24
CA SER A 110 14.50 2.26 -5.96
C SER A 110 15.87 1.75 -6.42
N TRP A 111 16.55 0.95 -5.59
CA TRP A 111 17.90 0.43 -5.90
C TRP A 111 17.94 -0.62 -7.02
N THR A 112 16.79 -1.15 -7.44
CA THR A 112 16.68 -2.04 -8.61
C THR A 112 15.78 -1.44 -9.70
N ASN A 113 15.34 -0.19 -9.56
CA ASN A 113 14.37 0.45 -10.44
C ASN A 113 13.10 -0.39 -10.66
N THR A 114 12.69 -1.16 -9.66
CA THR A 114 11.52 -2.03 -9.74
C THR A 114 10.30 -1.28 -9.25
N ARG A 115 9.22 -1.28 -10.03
CA ARG A 115 7.95 -0.69 -9.64
C ARG A 115 6.79 -1.52 -10.17
N GLN A 116 5.78 -1.77 -9.34
CA GLN A 116 4.62 -2.59 -9.71
C GLN A 116 3.32 -2.03 -9.11
N LEU A 117 2.27 -1.97 -9.92
CA LEU A 117 0.91 -1.72 -9.47
C LEU A 117 0.31 -3.05 -9.02
N THR A 118 0.14 -3.24 -7.72
CA THR A 118 -0.33 -4.51 -7.15
C THR A 118 -1.85 -4.56 -7.00
N SER A 119 -2.50 -3.40 -6.88
CA SER A 119 -3.96 -3.29 -6.84
C SER A 119 -4.42 -1.90 -7.28
N PHE A 120 -5.55 -1.84 -7.98
CA PHE A 120 -6.27 -0.61 -8.27
C PHE A 120 -7.78 -0.88 -8.20
N LYS A 121 -8.49 -0.23 -7.26
CA LYS A 121 -9.91 -0.49 -7.00
C LYS A 121 -10.64 0.81 -6.66
N PRO A 122 -11.96 0.93 -6.93
CA PRO A 122 -12.75 2.04 -6.41
C PRO A 122 -12.61 2.14 -4.89
N ALA A 123 -12.46 3.35 -4.37
CA ALA A 123 -12.55 3.57 -2.94
C ALA A 123 -14.01 3.34 -2.51
N ALA A 124 -14.21 2.67 -1.36
CA ALA A 124 -15.54 2.53 -0.80
C ALA A 124 -16.15 3.94 -0.64
N ALA A 125 -17.41 4.10 -1.07
CA ALA A 125 -18.13 5.33 -0.81
C ALA A 125 -18.16 5.56 0.71
N ALA A 126 -17.71 6.74 1.14
CA ALA A 126 -18.02 7.19 2.49
C ALA A 126 -19.54 7.35 2.55
N ASN A 127 -20.22 6.42 3.24
CA ASN A 127 -21.64 6.55 3.57
C ASN A 127 -21.83 7.65 4.61
#